data_AF-A0A7Y5F475-F1
#
_entry.id   AF-A0A7Y5F475-F1
#
_cell.length_a   1.000
_cell.length_b   1.000
_cell.length_c   1.000
_cell.angle_alpha   90.00
_cell.angle_beta   90.00
_cell.angle_gamma   90.00
#
_symmetry.space_group_name_H-M   'P 1'
#
loop_
_entity.id
_entity.type
_entity.pdbx_description
1 polymer ?
#
loop_
_entity_poly.entity_id
_entity_poly.type
_entity_poly.pdbx_seq_one_letter_code
_entity_poly.pdbx_strand_id
1 'polypeptide(L)'
;MSLIIALSTAFFYLLFAILLWRKPKEEAPTAFAFGVFMFMFFLWGLLQGMLYANWFTLPGGLEFVHASFFWGGFISVAYLDMTRRFNQHTGINPLVWGLILVLVGAQVFLGISQPPFNVMLPLMTAPLKLSQVLMGVSVGVWAVATVTTVNLIVKNYRLKNNPLHRNRLSYWAISMIFVTLGVVLYGINLPVIGNIFFWIAAFNTVYVVTTHRHPDIRLGILHALSYLMTTVLVVVIYTLVYMTAQFIFQQKLGTSPLTAGVVMALVLAVIFRPLFEQIRKNIEL
;
A
#
# COMPACT_ATOMS: atom_id res chain seq x y z
N MET A 1 9.34 3.32 14.57
CA MET A 1 7.86 3.37 14.66
C MET A 1 7.50 3.27 16.14
N SER A 2 6.56 4.06 16.66
CA SER A 2 6.21 3.99 18.08
C SER A 2 5.35 2.74 18.37
N LEU A 3 5.49 2.17 19.57
CA LEU A 3 4.67 1.06 20.07
C LEU A 3 3.16 1.29 19.84
N ILE A 4 2.73 2.54 20.03
CA ILE A 4 1.34 2.98 19.83
C ILE A 4 0.87 2.72 18.39
N ILE A 5 1.68 3.05 17.38
CA ILE A 5 1.31 2.85 15.97
C ILE A 5 1.21 1.36 15.68
N ALA A 6 2.12 0.53 16.21
CA ALA A 6 2.11 -0.92 15.98
C ALA A 6 0.88 -1.60 16.61
N LEU A 7 0.53 -1.23 17.85
CA LEU A 7 -0.68 -1.73 18.52
C LEU A 7 -1.96 -1.25 17.83
N SER A 8 -2.00 0.01 17.40
CA SER A 8 -3.14 0.54 16.62
C SER A 8 -3.30 -0.19 15.29
N THR A 9 -2.18 -0.47 14.61
CA THR A 9 -2.13 -1.27 13.37
C THR A 9 -2.73 -2.65 13.61
N ALA A 10 -2.28 -3.34 14.65
CA ALA A 10 -2.77 -4.66 15.01
C ALA A 10 -4.28 -4.61 15.27
N PHE A 11 -4.74 -3.72 16.14
CA PHE A 11 -6.17 -3.60 16.48
C PHE A 11 -7.04 -3.34 15.25
N PHE A 12 -6.60 -2.50 14.31
CA PHE A 12 -7.32 -2.21 13.08
C PHE A 12 -7.49 -3.45 12.19
N TYR A 13 -6.43 -4.25 12.03
CA TYR A 13 -6.50 -5.50 11.28
C TYR A 13 -7.40 -6.55 11.97
N LEU A 14 -7.39 -6.61 13.30
CA LEU A 14 -8.28 -7.49 14.07
C LEU A 14 -9.75 -7.11 13.86
N LEU A 15 -10.08 -5.83 13.91
CA LEU A 15 -11.45 -5.35 13.65
C LEU A 15 -11.92 -5.76 12.25
N PHE A 16 -11.08 -5.64 11.22
CA PHE A 16 -11.42 -6.10 9.89
C PHE A 16 -11.62 -7.60 9.80
N ALA A 17 -10.75 -8.40 10.44
CA ALA A 17 -10.92 -9.84 10.50
C ALA A 17 -12.28 -10.23 11.12
N ILE A 18 -12.68 -9.56 12.20
CA ILE A 18 -13.98 -9.78 12.87
C ILE A 18 -15.15 -9.38 11.95
N LEU A 19 -15.05 -8.23 11.28
CA LEU A 19 -16.10 -7.77 10.35
C LEU A 19 -16.31 -8.76 9.20
N LEU A 20 -15.24 -9.35 8.68
CA LEU A 20 -15.30 -10.33 7.60
C LEU A 20 -15.84 -11.69 8.05
N TRP A 21 -15.55 -12.09 9.28
CA TRP A 21 -16.05 -13.36 9.84
C TRP A 21 -17.59 -13.37 9.93
N ARG A 22 -18.23 -12.21 10.10
CA ARG A 22 -19.69 -12.10 10.23
C ARG A 22 -20.46 -12.23 8.91
N LYS A 23 -19.78 -12.40 7.76
CA LYS A 23 -20.45 -12.48 6.45
C LYS A 23 -21.18 -13.83 6.23
N PRO A 24 -22.34 -13.82 5.53
CA PRO A 24 -23.12 -15.02 5.24
C PRO A 24 -22.39 -16.00 4.31
N LYS A 25 -22.79 -17.28 4.36
CA LYS A 25 -22.08 -18.45 3.78
C LYS A 25 -21.80 -18.37 2.28
N GLU A 26 -22.57 -17.61 1.51
CA GLU A 26 -22.42 -17.51 0.05
C GLU A 26 -21.14 -16.76 -0.37
N GLU A 27 -20.67 -15.81 0.44
CA GLU A 27 -19.40 -15.10 0.24
C GLU A 27 -18.27 -15.62 1.14
N ALA A 28 -18.52 -16.72 1.88
CA ALA A 28 -17.63 -17.21 2.91
C ALA A 28 -16.21 -17.58 2.45
N PRO A 29 -15.95 -18.22 1.28
CA PRO A 29 -14.59 -18.67 0.99
C PRO A 29 -13.63 -17.52 0.68
N THR A 30 -14.10 -16.43 0.08
CA THR A 30 -13.31 -15.21 -0.16
C THR A 30 -13.17 -14.38 1.12
N ALA A 31 -14.27 -14.19 1.85
CA ALA A 31 -14.26 -13.47 3.12
C ALA A 31 -13.37 -14.16 4.17
N PHE A 32 -13.38 -15.50 4.23
CA PHE A 32 -12.54 -16.28 5.13
C PHE A 32 -11.06 -16.16 4.80
N ALA A 33 -10.68 -16.34 3.53
CA ALA A 33 -9.28 -16.16 3.10
C ALA A 33 -8.78 -14.74 3.44
N PHE A 34 -9.66 -13.75 3.31
CA PHE A 34 -9.38 -12.36 3.66
C PHE A 34 -9.32 -12.10 5.17
N GLY A 35 -10.15 -12.77 5.96
CA GLY A 35 -10.04 -12.77 7.43
C GLY A 35 -8.71 -13.37 7.90
N VAL A 36 -8.28 -14.49 7.32
CA VAL A 36 -6.98 -15.13 7.64
C VAL A 36 -5.82 -14.19 7.33
N PHE A 37 -5.84 -13.54 6.17
CA PHE A 37 -4.84 -12.54 5.79
C PHE A 37 -4.81 -11.33 6.73
N MET A 38 -5.97 -10.79 7.10
CA MET A 38 -6.04 -9.71 8.08
C MET A 38 -5.50 -10.13 9.45
N PHE A 39 -5.81 -11.36 9.87
CA PHE A 39 -5.27 -11.92 11.10
C PHE A 39 -3.74 -12.08 11.04
N MET A 40 -3.19 -12.47 9.90
CA MET A 40 -1.75 -12.54 9.66
C MET A 40 -1.10 -11.14 9.76
N PHE A 41 -1.71 -10.11 9.17
CA PHE A 41 -1.28 -8.71 9.33
C PHE A 41 -1.35 -8.22 10.79
N PHE A 42 -2.36 -8.66 11.53
CA PHE A 42 -2.46 -8.42 12.97
C PHE A 42 -1.27 -9.01 13.74
N LEU A 43 -0.94 -10.29 13.49
CA LEU A 43 0.20 -10.96 14.12
C LEU A 43 1.52 -10.27 13.78
N TRP A 44 1.69 -9.84 12.52
CA TRP A 44 2.85 -9.08 12.10
C TRP A 44 2.94 -7.72 12.81
N GLY A 45 1.84 -6.97 12.90
CA GLY A 45 1.79 -5.69 13.63
C GLY A 45 2.12 -5.85 15.12
N LEU A 46 1.64 -6.92 15.76
CA LEU A 46 2.01 -7.26 17.13
C LEU A 46 3.50 -7.56 17.27
N LEU A 47 4.05 -8.39 16.38
CA LEU A 47 5.47 -8.71 16.36
C LEU A 47 6.32 -7.42 16.24
N GLN A 48 5.97 -6.53 15.30
CA GLN A 48 6.64 -5.24 15.17
C GLN A 48 6.57 -4.43 16.48
N GLY A 49 5.40 -4.35 17.12
CA GLY A 49 5.23 -3.65 18.39
C GLY A 49 6.12 -4.22 19.50
N MET A 50 6.17 -5.55 19.63
CA MET A 50 7.02 -6.24 20.60
C MET A 50 8.51 -5.98 20.35
N LEU A 51 8.94 -5.98 19.08
CA LEU A 51 10.31 -5.66 18.69
C LEU A 51 10.67 -4.20 19.03
N TYR A 52 9.78 -3.24 18.75
CA TYR A 52 10.03 -1.83 19.08
C TYR A 52 10.02 -1.54 20.58
N ALA A 53 9.26 -2.31 21.37
CA ALA A 53 9.26 -2.20 22.82
C ALA A 53 10.46 -2.87 23.49
N ASN A 54 11.36 -3.49 22.72
CA ASN A 54 12.45 -4.35 23.21
C ASN A 54 11.95 -5.50 24.10
N TRP A 55 10.68 -5.90 23.97
CA TRP A 55 10.15 -7.08 24.69
C TRP A 55 10.69 -8.37 24.10
N PHE A 56 11.10 -8.33 22.84
CA PHE A 56 11.70 -9.42 22.12
C PHE A 56 12.84 -8.88 21.26
N THR A 57 13.99 -9.53 21.27
CA THR A 57 15.07 -9.29 20.31
C THR A 57 15.04 -10.40 19.29
N LEU A 58 15.08 -10.07 17.99
CA LEU A 58 15.22 -11.08 16.95
C LEU A 58 16.58 -11.77 17.15
N PRO A 59 16.61 -13.10 17.36
CA PRO A 59 17.87 -13.77 17.55
C PRO A 59 18.69 -13.79 16.24
N GLY A 60 20.02 -13.85 16.35
CA GLY A 60 20.93 -13.91 15.20
C GLY A 60 21.27 -12.57 14.51
N GLY A 61 20.90 -11.43 15.10
CA GLY A 61 21.16 -10.12 14.52
C GLY A 61 20.39 -9.87 13.21
N LEU A 62 19.27 -10.57 13.02
CA LEU A 62 18.44 -10.42 11.84
C LEU A 62 17.88 -9.00 11.79
N GLU A 63 18.35 -8.21 10.84
CA GLU A 63 17.85 -6.85 10.68
C GLU A 63 16.38 -6.89 10.28
N PHE A 64 15.58 -6.03 10.90
CA PHE A 64 14.15 -5.86 10.65
C PHE A 64 13.80 -5.72 9.15
N VAL A 65 14.73 -5.17 8.36
CA VAL A 65 14.61 -5.02 6.91
C VAL A 65 14.44 -6.39 6.21
N HIS A 66 15.21 -7.40 6.60
CA HIS A 66 15.13 -8.74 6.01
C HIS A 66 13.79 -9.40 6.32
N ALA A 67 13.34 -9.32 7.58
CA ALA A 67 12.04 -9.82 8.01
C ALA A 67 10.88 -9.23 7.19
N SER A 68 11.00 -7.95 6.81
CA SER A 68 9.99 -7.23 6.04
C SER A 68 9.85 -7.73 4.59
N PHE A 69 10.94 -8.13 3.93
CA PHE A 69 10.88 -8.70 2.58
C PHE A 69 10.26 -10.10 2.56
N PHE A 70 10.52 -10.91 3.59
CA PHE A 70 9.86 -12.21 3.77
C PHE A 70 8.36 -12.03 3.91
N TRP A 71 7.95 -11.05 4.72
CA TRP A 71 6.57 -10.67 4.86
C TRP A 71 5.95 -10.19 3.54
N GLY A 72 6.66 -9.36 2.77
CA GLY A 72 6.21 -8.91 1.45
C GLY A 72 5.94 -10.05 0.46
N GLY A 73 6.84 -11.04 0.39
CA GLY A 73 6.63 -12.25 -0.42
C GLY A 73 5.39 -13.03 -0.01
N PHE A 74 5.21 -13.23 1.30
CA PHE A 74 4.03 -13.88 1.87
C PHE A 74 2.73 -13.16 1.50
N ILE A 75 2.68 -11.84 1.72
CA ILE A 75 1.52 -10.99 1.40
C ILE A 75 1.15 -11.10 -0.08
N SER A 76 2.13 -11.05 -0.99
CA SER A 76 1.84 -11.08 -2.42
C SER A 76 1.27 -12.43 -2.87
N VAL A 77 1.73 -13.55 -2.30
CA VAL A 77 1.12 -14.86 -2.59
C VAL A 77 -0.27 -14.97 -2.01
N ALA A 78 -0.49 -14.44 -0.80
CA ALA A 78 -1.81 -14.36 -0.21
C ALA A 78 -2.79 -13.57 -1.09
N TYR A 79 -2.35 -12.41 -1.57
CA TYR A 79 -3.13 -11.56 -2.45
C TYR A 79 -3.40 -12.21 -3.82
N LEU A 80 -2.45 -12.99 -4.33
CA LEU A 80 -2.66 -13.82 -5.52
C LEU A 80 -3.75 -14.88 -5.29
N ASP A 81 -3.71 -15.61 -4.17
CA ASP A 81 -4.74 -16.60 -3.83
C ASP A 81 -6.13 -15.94 -3.74
N MET A 82 -6.21 -14.80 -3.07
CA MET A 82 -7.43 -14.01 -2.99
C MET A 82 -7.94 -13.58 -4.35
N THR A 83 -7.05 -13.09 -5.22
CA THR A 83 -7.41 -12.66 -6.56
C THR A 83 -7.93 -13.84 -7.38
N ARG A 84 -7.38 -15.04 -7.22
CA ARG A 84 -7.89 -16.26 -7.85
C ARG A 84 -9.29 -16.59 -7.34
N ARG A 85 -9.49 -16.65 -6.01
CA ARG A 85 -10.79 -16.94 -5.39
C ARG A 85 -11.85 -15.90 -5.74
N PHE A 86 -11.47 -14.63 -5.74
CA PHE A 86 -12.32 -13.51 -6.14
C PHE A 86 -12.82 -13.64 -7.59
N ASN A 87 -11.96 -14.13 -8.48
CA ASN A 87 -12.30 -14.43 -9.86
C ASN A 87 -12.97 -15.81 -10.06
N GLN A 88 -13.39 -16.47 -8.98
CA GLN A 88 -14.00 -17.81 -9.00
C GLN A 88 -13.09 -18.91 -9.58
N HIS A 89 -11.78 -18.67 -9.61
CA HIS A 89 -10.81 -19.73 -9.88
C HIS A 89 -10.54 -20.53 -8.61
N THR A 90 -10.10 -21.78 -8.78
CA THR A 90 -9.60 -22.57 -7.66
C THR A 90 -8.45 -21.82 -6.98
N GLY A 91 -8.52 -21.74 -5.64
CA GLY A 91 -7.46 -21.18 -4.83
C GLY A 91 -6.15 -21.96 -4.99
N ILE A 92 -5.08 -21.41 -4.44
CA ILE A 92 -3.81 -22.08 -4.28
C ILE A 92 -4.01 -23.33 -3.41
N ASN A 93 -3.40 -24.44 -3.82
CA ASN A 93 -3.48 -25.71 -3.09
C ASN A 93 -3.00 -25.50 -1.63
N PRO A 94 -3.73 -26.00 -0.61
CA PRO A 94 -3.31 -25.95 0.79
C PRO A 94 -1.88 -26.45 1.05
N LEU A 95 -1.39 -27.41 0.26
CA LEU A 95 -0.01 -27.90 0.35
C LEU A 95 1.01 -26.82 -0.03
N VAL A 96 0.73 -26.02 -1.06
CA VAL A 96 1.58 -24.89 -1.46
C VAL A 96 1.57 -23.82 -0.37
N TRP A 97 0.42 -23.58 0.24
CA TRP A 97 0.29 -22.71 1.41
C TRP A 97 1.12 -23.19 2.61
N GLY A 98 1.06 -24.49 2.92
CA GLY A 98 1.88 -25.11 3.94
C GLY A 98 3.38 -24.94 3.64
N LEU A 99 3.78 -25.14 2.39
CA LEU A 99 5.16 -24.96 1.94
C LEU A 99 5.62 -23.49 2.07
N ILE A 100 4.78 -22.52 1.71
CA ILE A 100 5.09 -21.10 1.89
C ILE A 100 5.24 -20.75 3.37
N LEU A 101 4.34 -21.24 4.23
CA LEU A 101 4.42 -21.02 5.68
C LEU A 101 5.67 -21.67 6.26
N VAL A 102 6.02 -22.88 5.82
CA VAL A 102 7.27 -23.55 6.21
C VAL A 102 8.48 -22.77 5.71
N LEU A 103 8.46 -22.22 4.49
CA LEU A 103 9.57 -21.41 3.97
C LEU A 103 9.72 -20.10 4.75
N VAL A 104 8.63 -19.38 5.03
CA VAL A 104 8.66 -18.16 5.82
C VAL A 104 9.09 -18.47 7.26
N GLY A 105 8.55 -19.52 7.86
CA GLY A 105 8.94 -20.01 9.18
C GLY A 105 10.42 -20.38 9.21
N ALA A 106 10.88 -21.20 8.27
CA ALA A 106 12.28 -21.58 8.13
C ALA A 106 13.17 -20.38 7.89
N GLN A 107 12.75 -19.36 7.15
CA GLN A 107 13.53 -18.14 6.96
C GLN A 107 13.65 -17.33 8.25
N VAL A 108 12.57 -17.23 9.04
CA VAL A 108 12.60 -16.61 10.37
C VAL A 108 13.51 -17.41 11.30
N PHE A 109 13.30 -18.73 11.39
CA PHE A 109 14.05 -19.65 12.28
C PHE A 109 15.51 -19.90 11.86
N LEU A 110 15.83 -19.96 10.57
CA LEU A 110 17.19 -20.17 10.07
C LEU A 110 17.95 -18.85 9.91
N GLY A 111 17.26 -17.73 9.67
CA GLY A 111 17.87 -16.41 9.75
C GLY A 111 18.38 -16.09 11.16
N ILE A 112 17.76 -16.70 12.16
CA ILE A 112 18.20 -16.69 13.57
C ILE A 112 19.52 -17.44 13.78
N SER A 113 19.73 -18.54 13.05
CA SER A 113 20.96 -19.33 13.11
C SER A 113 21.77 -19.05 11.86
N GLN A 114 22.53 -17.95 11.79
CA GLN A 114 23.45 -17.73 10.65
C GLN A 114 24.30 -19.00 10.46
N PRO A 115 24.04 -19.82 9.44
CA PRO A 115 24.85 -21.00 9.25
C PRO A 115 26.23 -20.48 8.86
N PRO A 116 27.32 -21.10 9.33
CA PRO A 116 28.68 -20.70 8.93
C PRO A 116 28.95 -20.92 7.42
N PHE A 117 27.96 -21.43 6.69
CA PHE A 117 28.06 -21.77 5.29
C PHE A 117 27.79 -20.55 4.41
N ASN A 118 28.85 -20.07 3.77
CA ASN A 118 28.73 -19.19 2.62
C ASN A 118 28.33 -20.02 1.40
N VAL A 119 27.35 -19.54 0.63
CA VAL A 119 26.98 -20.17 -0.64
C VAL A 119 27.85 -19.54 -1.72
N MET A 120 28.79 -20.30 -2.28
CA MET A 120 29.47 -19.91 -3.52
C MET A 120 28.57 -20.27 -4.70
N LEU A 121 28.00 -19.27 -5.36
CA LEU A 121 27.40 -19.48 -6.67
C LEU A 121 28.54 -19.60 -7.71
N PRO A 122 28.46 -20.54 -8.67
CA PRO A 122 29.52 -20.79 -9.66
C PRO A 122 29.92 -19.56 -10.51
N LEU A 123 29.06 -18.53 -10.54
CA LEU A 123 29.24 -17.31 -11.34
C LEU A 123 29.65 -16.07 -10.53
N MET A 124 29.77 -16.16 -9.20
CA MET A 124 30.09 -15.00 -8.35
C MET A 124 31.47 -15.14 -7.70
N THR A 125 32.25 -14.07 -7.76
CA THR A 125 33.59 -13.97 -7.16
C THR A 125 33.56 -13.81 -5.65
N ALA A 126 32.41 -13.40 -5.09
CA ALA A 126 32.22 -13.22 -3.66
C ALA A 126 31.22 -14.25 -3.10
N PRO A 127 31.49 -14.84 -1.91
CA PRO A 127 30.53 -15.67 -1.21
C PRO A 127 29.26 -14.90 -0.88
N LEU A 128 28.09 -15.41 -1.29
CA LEU A 128 26.81 -14.85 -0.86
C LEU A 128 26.43 -15.41 0.51
N LYS A 129 25.98 -14.51 1.39
CA LYS A 129 25.39 -14.93 2.67
C LYS A 129 24.03 -15.56 2.38
N LEU A 130 23.68 -16.63 3.11
CA LEU A 130 22.38 -17.28 2.97
C LEU A 130 21.21 -16.29 3.12
N SER A 131 21.35 -15.28 3.99
CA SER A 131 20.34 -14.22 4.17
C SER A 131 20.08 -13.43 2.88
N GLN A 132 21.11 -13.15 2.08
CA GLN A 132 20.99 -12.44 0.79
C GLN A 132 20.31 -13.32 -0.26
N VAL A 133 20.61 -14.62 -0.28
CA VAL A 133 19.95 -15.59 -1.16
C VAL A 133 18.46 -15.68 -0.82
N LEU A 134 18.13 -15.84 0.46
CA LEU A 134 16.74 -15.92 0.94
C LEU A 134 15.98 -14.63 0.65
N MET A 135 16.60 -13.47 0.85
CA MET A 135 16.03 -12.17 0.47
C MET A 135 15.76 -12.12 -1.04
N GLY A 136 16.73 -12.51 -1.88
CA GLY A 136 16.58 -12.57 -3.33
C GLY A 136 15.44 -13.49 -3.78
N VAL A 137 15.33 -14.69 -3.17
CA VAL A 137 14.21 -15.61 -3.41
C VAL A 137 12.88 -14.96 -3.04
N SER A 138 12.82 -14.25 -1.92
CA SER A 138 11.57 -13.64 -1.43
C SER A 138 11.13 -12.47 -2.28
N VAL A 139 12.07 -11.64 -2.75
CA VAL A 139 11.82 -10.60 -3.76
C VAL A 139 11.36 -11.24 -5.07
N GLY A 140 11.97 -12.34 -5.50
CA GLY A 140 11.56 -13.10 -6.68
C GLY A 140 10.12 -13.62 -6.56
N VAL A 141 9.78 -14.25 -5.44
CA VAL A 141 8.41 -14.74 -5.15
C VAL A 141 7.42 -13.58 -5.15
N TRP A 142 7.75 -12.47 -4.49
CA TRP A 142 6.95 -11.26 -4.48
C TRP A 142 6.69 -10.73 -5.91
N ALA A 143 7.73 -10.62 -6.73
CA ALA A 143 7.64 -10.10 -8.09
C ALA A 143 6.78 -11.01 -8.98
N VAL A 144 7.02 -12.33 -8.94
CA VAL A 144 6.25 -13.31 -9.72
C VAL A 144 4.78 -13.31 -9.29
N ALA A 145 4.49 -13.29 -7.99
CA ALA A 145 3.12 -13.26 -7.47
C ALA A 145 2.40 -11.96 -7.87
N THR A 146 3.10 -10.83 -7.83
CA THR A 146 2.57 -9.52 -8.23
C THR A 146 2.25 -9.48 -9.71
N VAL A 147 3.19 -9.88 -10.58
CA VAL A 147 2.99 -9.93 -12.04
C VAL A 147 1.85 -10.89 -12.40
N THR A 148 1.79 -12.05 -11.77
CA THR A 148 0.71 -13.02 -11.99
C THR A 148 -0.65 -12.45 -11.59
N THR A 149 -0.71 -11.76 -10.46
CA THR A 149 -1.92 -11.07 -9.99
C THR A 149 -2.38 -10.01 -10.98
N VAL A 150 -1.47 -9.14 -11.44
CA VAL A 150 -1.77 -8.11 -12.43
C VAL A 150 -2.28 -8.73 -13.74
N ASN A 151 -1.62 -9.78 -14.23
CA ASN A 151 -2.06 -10.49 -15.43
C ASN A 151 -3.47 -11.08 -15.28
N LEU A 152 -3.79 -11.66 -14.12
CA LEU A 152 -5.13 -12.17 -13.82
C LEU A 152 -6.18 -11.04 -13.79
N ILE A 153 -5.87 -9.91 -13.15
CA ILE A 153 -6.77 -8.75 -13.10
C ILE A 153 -7.01 -8.21 -14.51
N VAL A 154 -5.96 -7.98 -15.29
CA VAL A 154 -6.05 -7.43 -16.66
C VAL A 154 -6.82 -8.38 -17.58
N LYS A 155 -6.52 -9.68 -17.52
CA LYS A 155 -7.22 -10.70 -18.30
C LYS A 155 -8.72 -10.73 -17.96
N ASN A 156 -9.07 -10.78 -16.67
CA ASN A 156 -10.47 -10.81 -16.24
C ASN A 156 -11.21 -9.50 -16.55
N TYR A 157 -10.51 -8.35 -16.45
CA TYR A 157 -11.08 -7.05 -16.81
C TYR A 157 -11.43 -6.96 -18.30
N ARG A 158 -10.63 -7.57 -19.19
CA ARG A 158 -10.90 -7.61 -20.63
C ARG A 158 -12.00 -8.60 -21.02
N LEU A 159 -12.10 -9.73 -20.31
CA LEU A 159 -13.06 -10.80 -20.64
C LEU A 159 -14.48 -10.55 -20.11
N LYS A 160 -14.64 -9.82 -19.00
CA LYS A 160 -15.94 -9.66 -18.34
C LYS A 160 -16.68 -8.43 -18.89
N ASN A 161 -17.80 -8.66 -19.58
CA ASN A 161 -18.65 -7.58 -20.11
C ASN A 161 -19.54 -6.90 -19.05
N ASN A 162 -19.74 -7.52 -17.89
CA ASN A 162 -20.59 -6.95 -16.84
C ASN A 162 -19.90 -5.71 -16.19
N PRO A 163 -20.50 -4.51 -16.30
CA PRO A 163 -19.91 -3.27 -15.76
C PRO A 163 -19.71 -3.32 -14.24
N LEU A 164 -20.59 -4.01 -13.51
CA LEU A 164 -20.48 -4.14 -12.05
C LEU A 164 -19.20 -4.91 -11.66
N HIS A 165 -18.90 -5.98 -12.38
CA HIS A 165 -17.71 -6.79 -12.11
C HIS A 165 -16.41 -6.07 -12.50
N ARG A 166 -16.44 -5.31 -13.61
CA ARG A 166 -15.31 -4.46 -14.01
C ARG A 166 -15.01 -3.40 -12.96
N ASN A 167 -16.03 -2.74 -12.42
CA ASN A 167 -15.84 -1.76 -11.36
C ASN A 167 -15.23 -2.39 -10.09
N ARG A 168 -15.73 -3.56 -9.68
CA ARG A 168 -15.18 -4.32 -8.55
C ARG A 168 -13.70 -4.72 -8.76
N LEU A 169 -13.35 -5.14 -9.97
CA LEU A 169 -11.95 -5.44 -10.36
C LEU A 169 -11.07 -4.20 -10.34
N SER A 170 -11.58 -3.03 -10.71
CA SER A 170 -10.84 -1.77 -10.64
C SER A 170 -10.51 -1.39 -9.20
N TYR A 171 -11.44 -1.52 -8.25
CA TYR A 171 -11.13 -1.33 -6.84
C TYR A 171 -10.10 -2.37 -6.34
N TRP A 172 -10.23 -3.62 -6.77
CA TRP A 172 -9.28 -4.67 -6.43
C TRP A 172 -7.86 -4.36 -6.96
N ALA A 173 -7.76 -3.79 -8.16
CA ALA A 173 -6.50 -3.34 -8.75
C ALA A 173 -5.88 -2.18 -7.94
N ILE A 174 -6.70 -1.22 -7.49
CA ILE A 174 -6.25 -0.12 -6.62
C ILE A 174 -5.65 -0.67 -5.32
N SER A 175 -6.30 -1.65 -4.69
CA SER A 175 -5.74 -2.28 -3.49
C SER A 175 -4.40 -2.95 -3.77
N MET A 176 -4.26 -3.66 -4.91
CA MET A 176 -2.99 -4.28 -5.29
C MET A 176 -1.86 -3.25 -5.47
N ILE A 177 -2.16 -2.08 -6.05
CA ILE A 177 -1.19 -0.98 -6.17
C ILE A 177 -0.72 -0.55 -4.78
N PHE A 178 -1.65 -0.32 -3.84
CA PHE A 178 -1.31 0.06 -2.47
C PHE A 178 -0.49 -1.02 -1.74
N VAL A 179 -0.82 -2.31 -1.89
CA VAL A 179 -0.01 -3.43 -1.35
C VAL A 179 1.40 -3.40 -1.93
N THR A 180 1.53 -3.25 -3.25
CA THR A 180 2.81 -3.24 -3.96
C THR A 180 3.68 -2.07 -3.48
N LEU A 181 3.11 -0.87 -3.38
CA LEU A 181 3.79 0.31 -2.85
C LEU A 181 4.18 0.11 -1.39
N GLY A 182 3.32 -0.51 -0.58
CA GLY A 182 3.63 -0.90 0.79
C GLY A 182 4.90 -1.75 0.87
N VAL A 183 4.99 -2.82 0.09
CA VAL A 183 6.18 -3.70 0.07
C VAL A 183 7.43 -2.95 -0.40
N VAL A 184 7.33 -2.14 -1.46
CA VAL A 184 8.46 -1.34 -1.96
C VAL A 184 8.96 -0.36 -0.90
N LEU A 185 8.06 0.36 -0.23
CA LEU A 185 8.37 1.30 0.84
C LEU A 185 9.06 0.61 2.02
N TYR A 186 8.60 -0.59 2.38
CA TYR A 186 9.27 -1.43 3.36
C TYR A 186 10.69 -1.81 2.93
N GLY A 187 10.87 -2.15 1.64
CA GLY A 187 12.16 -2.51 1.09
C GLY A 187 13.20 -1.37 1.08
N ILE A 188 12.74 -0.12 1.00
CA ILE A 188 13.61 1.08 1.13
C ILE A 188 13.65 1.63 2.57
N ASN A 189 13.30 0.82 3.56
CA ASN A 189 13.34 1.14 4.98
C ASN A 189 12.44 2.33 5.40
N LEU A 190 11.27 2.47 4.75
CA LEU A 190 10.20 3.41 5.13
C LEU A 190 8.95 2.67 5.66
N PRO A 191 9.06 1.87 6.74
CA PRO A 191 7.98 0.98 7.19
C PRO A 191 6.74 1.71 7.70
N VAL A 192 6.89 2.93 8.24
CA VAL A 192 5.76 3.74 8.72
C VAL A 192 4.86 4.14 7.56
N ILE A 193 5.46 4.65 6.47
CA ILE A 193 4.71 5.01 5.26
C ILE A 193 4.17 3.73 4.61
N GLY A 194 4.97 2.66 4.52
CA GLY A 194 4.51 1.37 4.00
C GLY A 194 3.27 0.81 4.71
N ASN A 195 3.18 0.96 6.04
CA ASN A 195 2.01 0.57 6.81
C ASN A 195 0.76 1.38 6.48
N ILE A 196 0.89 2.69 6.22
CA ILE A 196 -0.25 3.52 5.79
C ILE A 196 -0.80 2.99 4.45
N PHE A 197 0.08 2.63 3.51
CA PHE A 197 -0.32 2.03 2.24
C PHE A 197 -1.02 0.68 2.45
N PHE A 198 -0.53 -0.17 3.36
CA PHE A 198 -1.22 -1.41 3.70
C PHE A 198 -2.58 -1.19 4.38
N TRP A 199 -2.74 -0.17 5.22
CA TRP A 199 -4.04 0.18 5.79
C TRP A 199 -5.04 0.60 4.72
N ILE A 200 -4.61 1.43 3.77
CA ILE A 200 -5.46 1.86 2.64
C ILE A 200 -5.83 0.64 1.78
N ALA A 201 -4.88 -0.24 1.49
CA ALA A 201 -5.15 -1.50 0.78
C ALA A 201 -6.15 -2.39 1.52
N ALA A 202 -5.95 -2.57 2.83
CA ALA A 202 -6.81 -3.36 3.70
C ALA A 202 -8.23 -2.80 3.73
N PHE A 203 -8.38 -1.50 3.99
CA PHE A 203 -9.67 -0.81 4.00
C PHE A 203 -10.38 -0.96 2.65
N ASN A 204 -9.68 -0.70 1.55
CA ASN A 204 -10.25 -0.83 0.21
C ASN A 204 -10.67 -2.28 -0.09
N THR A 205 -9.87 -3.27 0.32
CA THR A 205 -10.21 -4.67 0.09
C THR A 205 -11.40 -5.12 0.94
N VAL A 206 -11.47 -4.71 2.21
CA VAL A 206 -12.65 -4.90 3.07
C VAL A 206 -13.86 -4.28 2.41
N TYR A 207 -13.75 -3.05 1.91
CA TYR A 207 -14.83 -2.36 1.20
C TYR A 207 -15.31 -3.15 -0.03
N VAL A 208 -14.39 -3.67 -0.85
CA VAL A 208 -14.68 -4.48 -2.04
C VAL A 208 -15.35 -5.82 -1.73
N VAL A 209 -14.96 -6.44 -0.62
CA VAL A 209 -15.54 -7.72 -0.17
C VAL A 209 -16.89 -7.50 0.49
N THR A 210 -17.05 -6.40 1.23
CA THR A 210 -18.27 -6.16 2.02
C THR A 210 -19.40 -5.55 1.20
N THR A 211 -19.08 -4.63 0.29
CA THR A 211 -20.06 -3.84 -0.45
C THR A 211 -20.44 -4.53 -1.75
N HIS A 212 -21.74 -4.74 -2.00
CA HIS A 212 -22.23 -5.37 -3.23
C HIS A 212 -22.29 -4.41 -4.43
N ARG A 213 -22.61 -3.13 -4.19
CA ARG A 213 -22.74 -2.11 -5.23
C ARG A 213 -21.69 -1.03 -4.99
N HIS A 214 -20.65 -1.02 -5.83
CA HIS A 214 -19.63 0.01 -5.74
C HIS A 214 -20.00 1.22 -6.60
N PRO A 215 -19.75 2.45 -6.12
CA PRO A 215 -19.87 3.66 -6.94
C PRO A 215 -18.89 3.60 -8.11
N ASP A 216 -19.20 4.23 -9.23
CA ASP A 216 -18.33 4.21 -10.40
C ASP A 216 -17.02 4.93 -10.11
N ILE A 217 -15.91 4.18 -10.14
CA ILE A 217 -14.56 4.73 -9.91
C ILE A 217 -14.20 5.78 -10.94
N ARG A 218 -14.72 5.69 -12.18
CA ARG A 218 -14.35 6.63 -13.24
C ARG A 218 -14.68 8.07 -12.86
N LEU A 219 -15.88 8.28 -12.30
CA LEU A 219 -16.29 9.58 -11.78
C LEU A 219 -15.41 10.00 -10.60
N GLY A 220 -15.11 9.08 -9.69
CA GLY A 220 -14.22 9.36 -8.55
C GLY A 220 -12.79 9.74 -8.98
N ILE A 221 -12.21 9.03 -9.95
CA ILE A 221 -10.87 9.32 -10.51
C ILE A 221 -10.89 10.65 -11.24
N LEU A 222 -11.92 10.94 -12.05
CA LEU A 222 -12.05 12.22 -12.74
C LEU A 222 -12.14 13.39 -11.74
N HIS A 223 -12.95 13.25 -10.69
CA HIS A 223 -13.02 14.25 -9.63
C HIS A 223 -11.69 14.39 -8.90
N ALA A 224 -11.04 13.29 -8.53
CA ALA A 224 -9.74 13.32 -7.87
C ALA A 224 -8.64 13.96 -8.74
N LEU A 225 -8.57 13.62 -10.02
CA LEU A 225 -7.67 14.24 -11.01
C LEU A 225 -7.97 15.73 -11.16
N SER A 226 -9.25 16.09 -11.21
CA SER A 226 -9.67 17.50 -11.31
C SER A 226 -9.27 18.29 -10.07
N TYR A 227 -9.49 17.74 -8.87
CA TYR A 227 -9.04 18.35 -7.61
C TYR A 227 -7.52 18.44 -7.54
N LEU A 228 -6.79 17.41 -7.98
CA LEU A 228 -5.33 17.43 -8.01
C LEU A 228 -4.82 18.50 -8.97
N MET A 229 -5.36 18.57 -10.19
CA MET A 229 -5.03 19.62 -11.17
C MET A 229 -5.34 21.01 -10.63
N THR A 230 -6.49 21.18 -9.97
CA THR A 230 -6.88 22.44 -9.33
C THR A 230 -5.90 22.82 -8.22
N THR A 231 -5.51 21.86 -7.38
CA THR A 231 -4.55 22.07 -6.29
C THR A 231 -3.18 22.45 -6.82
N VAL A 232 -2.68 21.75 -7.84
CA VAL A 232 -1.40 22.06 -8.48
C VAL A 232 -1.44 23.44 -9.13
N LEU A 233 -2.51 23.77 -9.87
CA LEU A 233 -2.70 25.09 -10.48
C LEU A 233 -2.70 26.20 -9.41
N VAL A 234 -3.44 25.99 -8.32
CA VAL A 234 -3.48 26.89 -7.17
C VAL A 234 -2.08 27.10 -6.58
N VAL A 235 -1.31 26.03 -6.37
CA VAL A 235 0.05 26.11 -5.82
C VAL A 235 0.96 26.89 -6.77
N VAL A 236 0.90 26.62 -8.09
CA VAL A 236 1.70 27.34 -9.09
C VAL A 236 1.36 28.82 -9.13
N ILE A 237 0.07 29.18 -9.17
CA ILE A 237 -0.38 30.58 -9.14
C ILE A 237 0.10 31.23 -7.84
N TYR A 238 -0.13 30.60 -6.69
CA TYR A 238 0.32 31.10 -5.40
C TYR A 238 1.82 31.39 -5.39
N THR A 239 2.65 30.44 -5.86
CA THR A 239 4.11 30.60 -5.94
C THR A 239 4.50 31.75 -6.87
N LEU A 240 3.88 31.87 -8.05
CA LEU A 240 4.17 32.96 -8.99
C LEU A 240 3.81 34.33 -8.43
N VAL A 241 2.62 34.48 -7.86
CA VAL A 241 2.19 35.77 -7.30
C VAL A 241 3.03 36.11 -6.06
N TYR A 242 3.39 35.12 -5.23
CA TYR A 242 4.32 35.30 -4.12
C TYR A 242 5.71 35.78 -4.59
N MET A 243 6.30 35.13 -5.60
CA MET A 243 7.62 35.50 -6.13
C MET A 243 7.62 36.90 -6.75
N THR A 244 6.59 37.24 -7.52
CA THR A 244 6.47 38.58 -8.15
C THR A 244 6.23 39.68 -7.11
N ALA A 245 5.37 39.43 -6.11
CA ALA A 245 5.17 40.35 -5.01
C ALA A 245 6.47 40.56 -4.23
N GLN A 246 7.18 39.48 -3.89
CA GLN A 246 8.45 39.59 -3.19
C GLN A 246 9.47 40.40 -4.01
N PHE A 247 9.58 40.15 -5.31
CA PHE A 247 10.48 40.90 -6.20
C PHE A 247 10.14 42.40 -6.24
N ILE A 248 8.87 42.75 -6.43
CA ILE A 248 8.44 44.16 -6.53
C ILE A 248 8.58 44.88 -5.19
N PHE A 249 8.08 44.28 -4.10
CA PHE A 249 8.06 44.95 -2.80
C PHE A 249 9.45 45.02 -2.14
N GLN A 250 10.30 43.99 -2.28
CA GLN A 250 11.66 44.03 -1.72
C GLN A 250 12.60 44.90 -2.54
N GLN A 251 12.56 44.85 -3.88
CA GLN A 251 13.52 45.60 -4.70
C GLN A 251 13.10 47.06 -4.94
N LYS A 252 11.80 47.37 -5.08
CA LYS A 252 11.37 48.73 -5.47
C LYS A 252 10.83 49.57 -4.32
N LEU A 253 10.20 48.97 -3.32
CA LEU A 253 9.39 49.73 -2.35
C LEU A 253 9.95 49.71 -0.92
N GLY A 254 10.99 48.91 -0.63
CA GLY A 254 11.60 48.82 0.70
C GLY A 254 10.60 48.52 1.84
N THR A 255 9.45 47.95 1.51
CA THR A 255 8.31 47.82 2.43
C THR A 255 8.47 46.60 3.32
N SER A 256 7.90 46.66 4.53
CA SER A 256 8.00 45.55 5.47
C SER A 256 7.40 44.26 4.87
N PRO A 257 7.99 43.08 5.09
CA PRO A 257 7.49 41.80 4.58
C PRO A 257 6.04 41.51 4.96
N LEU A 258 5.60 42.04 6.10
CA LEU A 258 4.27 41.84 6.66
C LEU A 258 3.18 42.50 5.79
N THR A 259 3.43 43.73 5.34
CA THR A 259 2.53 44.46 4.41
C THR A 259 2.40 43.78 3.05
N ALA A 260 3.51 43.25 2.51
CA ALA A 260 3.47 42.49 1.25
C ALA A 260 2.63 41.20 1.39
N GLY A 261 2.72 40.52 2.54
CA GLY A 261 1.90 39.35 2.85
C GLY A 261 0.39 39.65 2.92
N VAL A 262 0.01 40.76 3.56
CA VAL A 262 -1.41 41.17 3.67
C VAL A 262 -2.00 41.52 2.30
N VAL A 263 -1.28 42.30 1.49
CA VAL A 263 -1.71 42.63 0.11
C VAL A 263 -1.83 41.35 -0.72
N MET A 264 -0.90 40.40 -0.57
CA MET A 264 -0.97 39.13 -1.25
C MET A 264 -2.18 38.28 -0.88
N ALA A 265 -2.49 38.18 0.41
CA ALA A 265 -3.64 37.43 0.88
C ALA A 265 -4.95 38.00 0.30
N LEU A 266 -5.05 39.33 0.19
CA LEU A 266 -6.18 40.02 -0.44
C LEU A 266 -6.29 39.72 -1.95
N VAL A 267 -5.17 39.81 -2.68
CA VAL A 267 -5.14 39.50 -4.12
C VAL A 267 -5.53 38.05 -4.38
N LEU A 268 -4.98 37.11 -3.61
CA LEU A 268 -5.33 35.70 -3.70
C LEU A 268 -6.82 35.46 -3.40
N ALA A 269 -7.36 36.06 -2.34
CA ALA A 269 -8.77 35.90 -1.98
C ALA A 269 -9.73 36.37 -3.08
N VAL A 270 -9.38 37.45 -3.79
CA VAL A 270 -10.19 37.96 -4.91
C VAL A 270 -10.09 37.09 -6.15
N ILE A 271 -8.89 36.59 -6.48
CA ILE A 271 -8.66 35.78 -7.69
C ILE A 271 -9.19 34.34 -7.53
N PHE A 272 -9.12 33.76 -6.34
CA PHE A 272 -9.49 32.36 -6.12
C PHE A 272 -10.96 32.08 -6.41
N ARG A 273 -11.85 32.99 -6.01
CA ARG A 273 -13.30 32.80 -6.07
C ARG A 273 -13.82 32.59 -7.51
N PRO A 274 -13.52 33.46 -8.50
CA PRO A 274 -13.95 33.25 -9.89
C PRO A 274 -13.29 32.05 -10.55
N LEU A 275 -12.04 31.72 -10.18
CA LEU A 275 -11.30 30.59 -10.75
C LEU A 275 -11.93 29.25 -10.33
N PHE A 276 -12.37 29.14 -9.07
CA PHE A 276 -13.10 27.96 -8.59
C PHE A 276 -14.47 27.78 -9.26
N GLU A 277 -15.19 28.88 -9.54
CA GLU A 277 -16.48 28.81 -10.23
C GLU A 277 -16.34 28.34 -11.69
N GLN A 278 -15.31 28.77 -12.40
CA GLN A 278 -15.05 28.31 -13.77
C GLN A 278 -14.67 26.83 -13.84
N ILE A 279 -13.83 26.36 -12.92
CA ILE A 279 -13.44 24.96 -12.85
C ILE A 279 -14.66 24.08 -12.54
N ARG A 280 -15.49 24.47 -11.57
CA ARG A 280 -16.71 23.75 -11.22
C ARG A 280 -17.67 23.62 -12.41
N LYS A 281 -17.86 24.70 -13.16
CA LYS A 281 -18.74 24.73 -14.34
C LYS A 281 -18.29 23.79 -15.46
N ASN A 282 -16.99 23.53 -15.58
CA ASN A 282 -16.43 22.62 -16.59
C ASN A 282 -16.46 21.14 -16.16
N ILE A 283 -16.74 20.82 -14.89
CA ILE A 283 -16.79 19.45 -14.37
C ILE A 283 -18.23 18.92 -14.27
N GLU A 284 -19.22 19.81 -14.12
CA GLU A 284 -20.65 19.46 -14.06
C GLU A 284 -21.31 19.25 -15.46
N LEU A 285 -20.52 19.14 -16.54
CA LEU A 285 -20.95 18.82 -17.91
C LEU A 285 -20.39 17.47 -18.36
#